data_AF-M0N3Y6-F1
#
_entry.id   AF-M0N3Y6-F1
#
_cell.length_a   1.000
_cell.length_b   1.000
_cell.length_c   1.000
_cell.angle_alpha   90.00
_cell.angle_beta   90.00
_cell.angle_gamma   90.00
#
_symmetry.space_group_name_H-M   'P 1'
#
loop_
_entity.id
_entity.type
_entity.pdbx_description
1 polymer ?
#
loop_
_entity_poly.entity_id
_entity_poly.type
_entity_poly.pdbx_seq_one_letter_code
_entity_poly.pdbx_strand_id
1 'polypeptide(L)'
;MKHTRRSLLQKVSTVPIAAYGLSGIAAAADCSGVPAYDSGTAYSGGDRVTHEGALWTAEWWTKGTAPAASQNVWTREGACGPVNGGPTASFTASPSAPDPGASVTFDASGSSDADGSIASYEWTFGDGASATGKTATHAYSSNGSYTVTLTVTDDAGASAATSTTVSVGGTSGGGNVSANTTLSEFYSAYDKDFYPKETEGGVPGLLKNELPADASEHGVDLKAIQNNADDGSMQLAALGGRGLGLVKRFTADGVPRETTARLMPWLTSLPEKTEPIPFNDGSGRDGGLTADTGPVSATNDPPVFVQDAWPSGSQFDDVYHQSQRSDWSSGVSDSQYENAGNPIVDATTKKNHPVTGASLGSGFTANAPLKGTAELHGDGWIFDQSLVFENTTNVPLLIDGAVVWWVGASKDGRGLDQFSYDNAQRKNFSVGHPQRDVIEVNLPPADKPGPFQGTDAPLSAYGVRIAQHNNPYMYRTCYPNQKFSMTYHNVTGPGQYDWPLTDLVDVMLDTCHVEFREQMSSIDQNTELVATLDMKNRYGN
;
A
#
# COMPACT_ATOMS: atom_id res chain seq x y z
N MET A 1 -53.20 15.30 -20.83
CA MET A 1 -53.02 16.46 -21.74
C MET A 1 -52.61 17.68 -20.93
N LYS A 2 -51.34 18.11 -21.03
CA LYS A 2 -50.81 19.49 -20.93
C LYS A 2 -49.26 19.48 -20.86
N HIS A 3 -48.66 20.19 -21.82
CA HIS A 3 -47.35 20.87 -21.92
C HIS A 3 -46.06 20.45 -21.17
N THR A 4 -45.00 20.29 -22.00
CA THR A 4 -43.60 20.80 -21.93
C THR A 4 -42.62 20.39 -20.80
N ARG A 5 -41.46 19.82 -21.21
CA ARG A 5 -40.12 20.19 -20.71
C ARG A 5 -39.12 20.29 -21.88
N ARG A 6 -38.45 21.44 -21.94
CA ARG A 6 -37.42 21.85 -22.91
C ARG A 6 -36.16 22.15 -22.09
N SER A 7 -34.99 21.69 -22.58
CA SER A 7 -33.63 22.15 -22.21
C SER A 7 -33.11 21.66 -20.84
N LEU A 8 -31.86 21.27 -20.60
CA LEU A 8 -30.55 21.51 -21.24
C LEU A 8 -29.60 20.35 -20.93
N LEU A 9 -28.80 19.92 -21.92
CA LEU A 9 -27.50 19.30 -21.70
C LEU A 9 -26.53 19.87 -22.75
N GLN A 10 -25.27 19.98 -22.33
CA GLN A 10 -24.04 20.15 -23.11
C GLN A 10 -23.60 21.57 -23.52
N LYS A 11 -22.59 22.05 -22.78
CA LYS A 11 -21.38 22.64 -23.36
C LYS A 11 -20.19 21.87 -22.83
N VAL A 12 -19.51 21.09 -23.68
CA VAL A 12 -18.04 21.05 -23.70
C VAL A 12 -17.61 20.99 -25.16
N SER A 13 -16.74 21.93 -25.50
CA SER A 13 -16.26 22.23 -26.85
C SER A 13 -15.33 21.15 -27.38
N THR A 14 -15.47 20.89 -28.68
CA THR A 14 -14.54 20.16 -29.54
C THR A 14 -13.18 20.85 -29.64
N VAL A 15 -12.09 20.11 -29.47
CA VAL A 15 -10.74 20.46 -29.95
C VAL A 15 -10.45 19.58 -31.18
N PRO A 16 -10.02 20.13 -32.33
CA PRO A 16 -9.73 19.33 -33.51
C PRO A 16 -8.30 18.77 -33.44
N ILE A 17 -8.15 17.45 -33.53
CA ILE A 17 -6.85 16.82 -33.76
C ILE A 17 -6.57 16.88 -35.26
N ALA A 18 -5.49 17.58 -35.64
CA ALA A 18 -4.95 17.60 -36.98
C ALA A 18 -4.24 16.27 -37.27
N ALA A 19 -4.58 15.67 -38.42
CA ALA A 19 -3.99 14.43 -38.91
C ALA A 19 -2.53 14.62 -39.33
N TYR A 20 -1.64 13.76 -38.83
CA TYR A 20 -0.42 13.37 -39.51
C TYR A 20 -0.41 11.84 -39.63
N GLY A 21 -0.08 11.36 -40.83
CA GLY A 21 -0.20 9.97 -41.23
C GLY A 21 0.66 9.02 -40.41
N LEU A 22 -0.01 8.04 -39.83
CA LEU A 22 0.45 6.69 -39.59
C LEU A 22 -0.72 5.80 -40.03
N SER A 23 -0.45 4.74 -40.77
CA SER A 23 -1.41 3.66 -41.00
C SER A 23 -1.70 2.99 -39.66
N GLY A 24 -2.60 3.58 -38.88
CA GLY A 24 -3.06 3.07 -37.60
C GLY A 24 -4.02 1.91 -37.85
N ILE A 25 -3.72 0.77 -37.25
CA ILE A 25 -4.70 -0.30 -37.04
C ILE A 25 -5.82 0.34 -36.21
N ALA A 26 -7.04 0.42 -36.75
CA ALA A 26 -8.18 0.91 -35.98
C ALA A 26 -8.34 0.03 -34.74
N ALA A 27 -8.34 0.62 -33.54
CA ALA A 27 -8.51 -0.12 -32.30
C ALA A 27 -9.79 -0.99 -32.36
N ALA A 28 -9.69 -2.23 -31.86
CA ALA A 28 -10.85 -3.10 -31.74
C ALA A 28 -11.82 -2.52 -30.69
N ALA A 29 -13.11 -2.53 -30.99
CA ALA A 29 -14.14 -2.07 -30.08
C ALA A 29 -14.82 -3.28 -29.41
N ASP A 30 -15.10 -3.18 -28.11
CA ASP A 30 -15.92 -4.18 -27.42
C ASP A 30 -17.34 -4.14 -27.97
N CYS A 31 -17.75 -5.24 -28.61
CA CYS A 31 -19.09 -5.41 -29.16
C CYS A 31 -19.95 -6.35 -28.29
N SER A 32 -19.47 -6.74 -27.11
CA SER A 32 -20.19 -7.63 -26.19
C SER A 32 -21.53 -7.00 -25.79
N GLY A 33 -22.62 -7.76 -25.95
CA GLY A 33 -23.98 -7.31 -25.63
C GLY A 33 -24.56 -6.23 -26.56
N VAL A 34 -23.83 -5.75 -27.58
CA VAL A 34 -24.33 -4.75 -28.52
C VAL A 34 -25.14 -5.42 -29.63
N PRO A 35 -26.41 -5.04 -29.85
CA PRO A 35 -27.27 -5.68 -30.85
C PRO A 35 -26.81 -5.38 -32.29
N ALA A 36 -27.08 -6.28 -33.22
CA ALA A 36 -26.89 -6.02 -34.64
C ALA A 36 -27.86 -4.93 -35.15
N TYR A 37 -27.40 -4.12 -36.10
CA TYR A 37 -28.25 -3.11 -36.74
C TYR A 37 -29.49 -3.74 -37.40
N ASP A 38 -30.65 -3.15 -37.13
CA ASP A 38 -31.94 -3.52 -37.70
C ASP A 38 -32.60 -2.28 -38.34
N SER A 39 -32.83 -2.36 -39.66
CA SER A 39 -33.46 -1.29 -40.44
C SER A 39 -34.88 -0.90 -39.97
N GLY A 40 -35.60 -1.80 -39.29
CA GLY A 40 -36.93 -1.58 -38.74
C GLY A 40 -36.96 -0.87 -37.39
N THR A 41 -35.82 -0.78 -36.71
CA THR A 41 -35.66 -0.16 -35.39
C THR A 41 -35.31 1.32 -35.53
N ALA A 42 -35.89 2.15 -34.66
CA ALA A 42 -35.50 3.55 -34.55
C ALA A 42 -34.44 3.68 -33.45
N TYR A 43 -33.31 4.30 -33.79
CA TYR A 43 -32.19 4.55 -32.91
C TYR A 43 -32.15 6.03 -32.54
N SER A 44 -31.77 6.36 -31.31
CA SER A 44 -31.53 7.73 -30.82
C SER A 44 -30.03 8.01 -30.69
N GLY A 45 -29.66 9.28 -30.56
CA GLY A 45 -28.25 9.65 -30.39
C GLY A 45 -27.63 8.96 -29.17
N GLY A 46 -26.50 8.28 -29.37
CA GLY A 46 -25.81 7.46 -28.37
C GLY A 46 -26.10 5.96 -28.45
N ASP A 47 -27.14 5.53 -29.19
CA ASP A 47 -27.43 4.10 -29.35
C ASP A 47 -26.32 3.42 -30.15
N ARG A 48 -25.93 2.22 -29.69
CA ARG A 48 -24.85 1.42 -30.27
C ARG A 48 -25.38 0.19 -30.99
N VAL A 49 -24.81 -0.10 -32.16
CA VAL A 49 -25.12 -1.31 -32.95
C VAL A 49 -23.87 -1.92 -33.56
N THR A 50 -23.92 -3.23 -33.83
CA THR A 50 -22.93 -3.90 -34.67
C THR A 50 -23.41 -3.95 -36.13
N HIS A 51 -22.55 -3.59 -37.07
CA HIS A 51 -22.84 -3.67 -38.51
C HIS A 51 -21.55 -3.87 -39.31
N GLU A 52 -21.56 -4.85 -40.22
CA GLU A 52 -20.40 -5.23 -41.05
C GLU A 52 -19.11 -5.45 -40.25
N GLY A 53 -19.23 -6.13 -39.10
CA GLY A 53 -18.08 -6.47 -38.25
C GLY A 53 -17.46 -5.25 -37.54
N ALA A 54 -18.21 -4.17 -37.35
CA ALA A 54 -17.77 -2.97 -36.65
C ALA A 54 -18.82 -2.46 -35.67
N LEU A 55 -18.37 -1.76 -34.62
CA LEU A 55 -19.23 -1.04 -33.69
C LEU A 55 -19.53 0.35 -34.25
N TRP A 56 -20.79 0.75 -34.18
CA TRP A 56 -21.26 2.05 -34.62
C TRP A 56 -22.14 2.71 -33.57
N THR A 57 -21.99 4.01 -33.40
CA THR A 57 -22.83 4.83 -32.51
C THR A 57 -23.67 5.78 -33.35
N ALA A 58 -24.98 5.88 -33.10
CA ALA A 58 -25.85 6.85 -33.76
C ALA A 58 -25.55 8.26 -33.23
N GLU A 59 -25.33 9.24 -34.11
CA GLU A 59 -25.07 10.62 -33.68
C GLU A 59 -26.37 11.34 -33.28
N TRP A 60 -27.49 10.94 -33.89
CA TRP A 60 -28.82 11.45 -33.62
C TRP A 60 -29.89 10.44 -34.06
N TRP A 61 -31.15 10.81 -33.91
CA TRP A 61 -32.27 9.94 -34.26
C TRP A 61 -32.21 9.46 -35.72
N THR A 62 -32.32 8.15 -35.94
CA THR A 62 -32.30 7.53 -37.27
C THR A 62 -33.14 6.25 -37.33
N LYS A 63 -33.70 5.95 -38.50
CA LYS A 63 -34.41 4.71 -38.80
C LYS A 63 -34.20 4.36 -40.28
N GLY A 64 -33.82 3.12 -40.58
CA GLY A 64 -33.65 2.62 -41.96
C GLY A 64 -32.36 3.05 -42.68
N THR A 65 -31.58 4.00 -42.13
CA THR A 65 -30.25 4.34 -42.66
C THR A 65 -29.20 3.42 -42.05
N ALA A 66 -28.57 2.57 -42.87
CA ALA A 66 -27.52 1.66 -42.41
C ALA A 66 -26.25 2.41 -41.98
N PRO A 67 -25.50 1.92 -40.96
CA PRO A 67 -24.31 2.59 -40.45
C PRO A 67 -23.23 2.93 -41.49
N ALA A 68 -22.88 1.98 -42.36
CA ALA A 68 -21.87 2.20 -43.40
C ALA A 68 -22.33 3.13 -44.53
N ALA A 69 -23.65 3.38 -44.65
CA ALA A 69 -24.21 4.18 -45.74
C ALA A 69 -24.12 5.69 -45.50
N SER A 70 -23.90 6.14 -44.25
CA SER A 70 -23.83 7.57 -43.93
C SER A 70 -23.03 7.83 -42.65
N GLN A 71 -21.78 8.26 -42.81
CA GLN A 71 -20.90 8.69 -41.71
C GLN A 71 -21.40 9.94 -40.97
N ASN A 72 -22.33 10.69 -41.56
CA ASN A 72 -22.96 11.80 -40.88
C ASN A 72 -24.05 11.32 -39.90
N VAL A 73 -24.54 10.08 -39.98
CA VAL A 73 -25.62 9.58 -39.10
C VAL A 73 -25.07 8.63 -38.05
N TRP A 74 -23.97 7.97 -38.39
CA TRP A 74 -23.33 6.95 -37.58
C TRP A 74 -21.83 7.20 -37.50
N THR A 75 -21.29 7.24 -36.29
CA THR A 75 -19.85 7.24 -36.03
C THR A 75 -19.37 5.80 -35.97
N ARG A 76 -18.33 5.45 -36.72
CA ARG A 76 -17.67 4.15 -36.61
C ARG A 76 -16.69 4.17 -35.44
N GLU A 77 -16.92 3.33 -34.44
CA GLU A 77 -16.07 3.25 -33.24
C GLU A 77 -14.85 2.36 -33.46
N GLY A 78 -14.99 1.27 -34.24
CA GLY A 78 -13.90 0.31 -34.44
C GLY A 78 -14.39 -1.00 -35.04
N ALA A 79 -13.47 -1.90 -35.41
CA ALA A 79 -13.85 -3.27 -35.79
C ALA A 79 -14.26 -4.06 -34.53
N CYS A 80 -15.29 -4.90 -34.64
CA CYS A 80 -15.63 -5.85 -33.61
C CYS A 80 -14.61 -6.99 -33.63
N GLY A 81 -13.91 -7.18 -32.52
CA GLY A 81 -12.99 -8.28 -32.27
C GLY A 81 -12.90 -8.52 -30.76
N PRO A 82 -12.31 -9.65 -30.31
CA PRO A 82 -11.95 -9.80 -28.91
C PRO A 82 -11.07 -8.60 -28.53
N VAL A 83 -11.47 -7.86 -27.51
CA VAL A 83 -10.58 -6.89 -26.88
C VAL A 83 -9.56 -7.74 -26.14
N ASN A 84 -8.35 -7.80 -26.70
CA ASN A 84 -7.24 -8.49 -26.08
C ASN A 84 -6.97 -7.87 -24.70
N GLY A 85 -7.28 -8.62 -23.64
CA GLY A 85 -6.98 -8.26 -22.27
C GLY A 85 -5.51 -8.52 -22.00
N GLY A 86 -4.63 -7.63 -22.48
CA GLY A 86 -3.18 -7.84 -22.53
C GLY A 86 -2.56 -8.42 -21.25
N PRO A 87 -1.37 -9.02 -21.34
CA PRO A 87 -0.85 -9.95 -20.35
C PRO A 87 -0.57 -9.26 -19.00
N THR A 88 -0.49 -10.06 -17.95
CA THR A 88 0.05 -9.65 -16.65
C THR A 88 1.49 -10.14 -16.51
N ALA A 89 2.42 -9.20 -16.36
CA ALA A 89 3.85 -9.49 -16.14
C ALA A 89 4.13 -9.73 -14.65
N SER A 90 4.85 -10.81 -14.32
CA SER A 90 5.30 -11.12 -12.95
C SER A 90 6.56 -11.98 -13.00
N PHE A 91 7.52 -11.69 -12.12
CA PHE A 91 8.71 -12.51 -11.95
C PHE A 91 9.28 -12.52 -10.53
N THR A 92 10.19 -13.46 -10.28
CA THR A 92 11.04 -13.53 -9.09
C THR A 92 12.52 -13.48 -9.46
N ALA A 93 13.38 -13.03 -8.54
CA ALA A 93 14.83 -13.01 -8.69
C ALA A 93 15.50 -13.73 -7.53
N SER A 94 16.50 -14.58 -7.80
CA SER A 94 17.21 -15.34 -6.76
C SER A 94 18.70 -15.54 -7.10
N PRO A 95 19.62 -15.19 -6.18
CA PRO A 95 19.38 -14.46 -4.94
C PRO A 95 18.98 -13.00 -5.21
N SER A 96 18.18 -12.39 -4.32
CA SER A 96 17.77 -10.98 -4.43
C SER A 96 18.90 -9.99 -4.14
N ALA A 97 19.94 -10.44 -3.43
CA ALA A 97 21.13 -9.64 -3.09
C ALA A 97 22.43 -10.41 -3.44
N PRO A 98 22.79 -10.54 -4.72
CA PRO A 98 24.01 -11.24 -5.14
C PRO A 98 25.28 -10.44 -4.80
N ASP A 99 26.38 -11.16 -4.60
CA ASP A 99 27.71 -10.57 -4.66
C ASP A 99 28.05 -10.17 -6.11
N PRO A 100 28.93 -9.19 -6.34
CA PRO A 100 29.42 -8.88 -7.68
C PRO A 100 29.99 -10.13 -8.36
N GLY A 101 29.53 -10.41 -9.58
CA GLY A 101 29.90 -11.58 -10.37
C GLY A 101 29.14 -12.86 -10.01
N ALA A 102 28.30 -12.87 -8.96
CA ALA A 102 27.41 -13.99 -8.69
C ALA A 102 26.21 -13.98 -9.65
N SER A 103 25.77 -15.17 -10.07
CA SER A 103 24.63 -15.32 -10.98
C SER A 103 23.32 -15.16 -10.22
N VAL A 104 22.44 -14.31 -10.74
CA VAL A 104 21.03 -14.20 -10.36
C VAL A 104 20.19 -14.93 -11.39
N THR A 105 19.22 -15.72 -10.92
CA THR A 105 18.21 -16.36 -11.75
C THR A 105 16.91 -15.58 -11.66
N PHE A 106 16.33 -15.27 -12.81
CA PHE A 106 15.05 -14.59 -12.96
C PHE A 106 14.04 -15.57 -13.54
N ASP A 107 12.88 -15.69 -12.90
CA ASP A 107 11.81 -16.61 -13.30
C ASP A 107 10.49 -15.87 -13.48
N ALA A 108 10.03 -15.77 -14.74
CA ALA A 108 8.77 -15.15 -15.12
C ALA A 108 7.59 -16.15 -15.15
N SER A 109 7.70 -17.30 -14.46
CA SER A 109 6.65 -18.32 -14.46
C SER A 109 5.30 -17.84 -13.91
N GLY A 110 5.28 -16.77 -13.13
CA GLY A 110 4.06 -16.15 -12.60
C GLY A 110 3.34 -15.24 -13.59
N SER A 111 3.93 -14.92 -14.75
CA SER A 111 3.24 -14.12 -15.77
C SER A 111 2.09 -14.91 -16.41
N SER A 112 0.99 -14.23 -16.73
CA SER A 112 -0.21 -14.87 -17.29
C SER A 112 -0.89 -13.98 -18.32
N ASP A 113 -1.74 -14.60 -19.12
CA ASP A 113 -2.65 -13.94 -20.05
C ASP A 113 -4.01 -14.63 -19.92
N ALA A 114 -5.07 -13.85 -19.73
CA ALA A 114 -6.38 -14.38 -19.31
C ALA A 114 -7.23 -14.84 -20.50
N ASP A 115 -7.04 -14.24 -21.68
CA ASP A 115 -7.74 -14.53 -22.92
C ASP A 115 -6.82 -15.07 -24.02
N GLY A 116 -5.52 -15.20 -23.75
CA GLY A 116 -4.53 -15.76 -24.68
C GLY A 116 -3.39 -16.51 -24.01
N SER A 117 -2.20 -16.40 -24.61
CA SER A 117 -0.96 -16.99 -24.13
C SER A 117 0.22 -16.04 -24.33
N ILE A 118 1.21 -16.10 -23.43
CA ILE A 118 2.41 -15.27 -23.56
C ILE A 118 3.29 -15.81 -24.70
N ALA A 119 3.51 -14.98 -25.72
CA ALA A 119 4.34 -15.25 -26.88
C ALA A 119 5.83 -15.00 -26.62
N SER A 120 6.19 -13.96 -25.86
CA SER A 120 7.59 -13.63 -25.58
C SER A 120 7.83 -13.01 -24.21
N TYR A 121 9.08 -13.17 -23.74
CA TYR A 121 9.62 -12.62 -22.50
C TYR A 121 10.93 -11.91 -22.84
N GLU A 122 11.03 -10.63 -22.52
CA GLU A 122 12.20 -9.78 -22.74
C GLU A 122 12.65 -9.18 -21.42
N TRP A 123 13.94 -9.22 -21.15
CA TRP A 123 14.54 -8.73 -19.91
C TRP A 123 15.52 -7.60 -20.20
N THR A 124 15.49 -6.57 -19.38
CA THR A 124 16.58 -5.60 -19.27
C THR A 124 17.05 -5.55 -17.83
N PHE A 125 18.36 -5.68 -17.59
CA PHE A 125 18.91 -5.82 -16.23
C PHE A 125 19.34 -4.49 -15.59
N GLY A 126 19.14 -3.36 -16.25
CA GLY A 126 19.48 -2.04 -15.68
C GLY A 126 20.97 -1.66 -15.74
N ASP A 127 21.83 -2.55 -16.21
CA ASP A 127 23.26 -2.29 -16.50
C ASP A 127 23.58 -2.23 -18.01
N GLY A 128 22.54 -2.25 -18.84
CA GLY A 128 22.63 -2.28 -20.30
C GLY A 128 22.61 -3.68 -20.91
N ALA A 129 22.68 -4.75 -20.10
CA ALA A 129 22.47 -6.11 -20.58
C ALA A 129 20.98 -6.44 -20.74
N SER A 130 20.69 -7.38 -21.64
CA SER A 130 19.34 -7.89 -21.90
C SER A 130 19.35 -9.40 -22.13
N ALA A 131 18.21 -10.04 -21.92
CA ALA A 131 17.99 -11.46 -22.21
C ALA A 131 16.57 -11.70 -22.72
N THR A 132 16.32 -12.91 -23.19
CA THR A 132 14.97 -13.37 -23.58
C THR A 132 14.70 -14.73 -22.98
N GLY A 133 13.41 -15.08 -22.88
CA GLY A 133 12.95 -16.37 -22.39
C GLY A 133 12.29 -16.30 -21.02
N LYS A 134 11.46 -17.30 -20.73
CA LYS A 134 10.66 -17.38 -19.50
C LYS A 134 11.52 -17.38 -18.23
N THR A 135 12.72 -17.96 -18.32
CA THR A 135 13.76 -17.84 -17.30
C THR A 135 15.00 -17.20 -17.91
N ALA A 136 15.71 -16.40 -17.13
CA ALA A 136 16.96 -15.77 -17.53
C ALA A 136 17.97 -15.79 -16.37
N THR A 137 19.25 -15.70 -16.70
CA THR A 137 20.32 -15.56 -15.69
C THR A 137 21.21 -14.39 -16.04
N HIS A 138 21.60 -13.60 -15.04
CA HIS A 138 22.51 -12.47 -15.22
C HIS A 138 23.44 -12.30 -14.01
N ALA A 139 24.63 -11.77 -14.24
CA ALA A 139 25.61 -11.49 -13.20
C ALA A 139 26.13 -10.07 -13.35
N TYR A 140 26.05 -9.28 -12.28
CA TYR A 140 26.46 -7.88 -12.28
C TYR A 140 27.90 -7.74 -11.83
N SER A 141 28.71 -7.01 -12.59
CA SER A 141 30.16 -6.93 -12.33
C SER A 141 30.54 -6.02 -11.16
N SER A 142 29.63 -5.12 -10.75
CA SER A 142 29.91 -4.06 -9.79
C SER A 142 28.81 -3.98 -8.74
N ASN A 143 29.14 -3.41 -7.58
CA ASN A 143 28.13 -3.07 -6.58
C ASN A 143 27.18 -2.01 -7.16
N GLY A 144 25.91 -2.09 -6.82
CA GLY A 144 24.92 -1.14 -7.28
C GLY A 144 23.49 -1.65 -7.11
N SER A 145 22.55 -0.73 -7.29
CA SER A 145 21.13 -1.04 -7.41
C SER A 145 20.78 -1.08 -8.89
N TYR A 146 20.22 -2.19 -9.34
CA TYR A 146 19.94 -2.47 -10.75
C TYR A 146 18.45 -2.74 -10.95
N THR A 147 17.77 -1.87 -11.69
CA THR A 147 16.35 -2.06 -12.03
C THR A 147 16.22 -3.10 -13.12
N VAL A 148 15.70 -4.27 -12.77
CA VAL A 148 15.39 -5.34 -13.71
C VAL A 148 13.96 -5.17 -14.18
N THR A 149 13.77 -5.07 -15.49
CA THR A 149 12.45 -4.97 -16.12
C THR A 149 12.20 -6.22 -16.94
N LEU A 150 11.07 -6.87 -16.68
CA LEU A 150 10.48 -7.88 -17.55
C LEU A 150 9.42 -7.23 -18.41
N THR A 151 9.49 -7.42 -19.73
CA THR A 151 8.39 -7.15 -20.67
C THR A 151 7.88 -8.47 -21.21
N VAL A 152 6.59 -8.74 -21.06
CA VAL A 152 5.92 -9.89 -21.68
C VAL A 152 5.03 -9.41 -22.81
N THR A 153 4.93 -10.19 -23.87
CA THR A 153 4.03 -9.93 -25.01
C THR A 153 3.16 -11.15 -25.25
N ASP A 154 1.87 -10.97 -25.42
CA ASP A 154 0.92 -12.04 -25.73
C ASP A 154 0.90 -12.43 -27.22
N ASP A 155 0.12 -13.46 -27.56
CA ASP A 155 -0.05 -13.96 -28.92
C ASP A 155 -0.87 -13.04 -29.85
N ALA A 156 -1.54 -12.03 -29.28
CA ALA A 156 -2.22 -10.96 -30.01
C ALA A 156 -1.38 -9.68 -30.16
N GLY A 157 -0.16 -9.65 -29.61
CA GLY A 157 0.81 -8.58 -29.72
C GLY A 157 0.69 -7.45 -28.69
N ALA A 158 -0.16 -7.56 -27.66
CA ALA A 158 -0.13 -6.61 -26.55
C ALA A 158 0.95 -6.97 -25.53
N SER A 159 1.46 -5.97 -24.83
CA SER A 159 2.58 -6.12 -23.92
C SER A 159 2.35 -5.47 -22.57
N ALA A 160 2.87 -6.09 -21.52
CA ALA A 160 2.94 -5.53 -20.18
C ALA A 160 4.36 -5.64 -19.63
N ALA A 161 4.72 -4.71 -18.76
CA ALA A 161 6.02 -4.71 -18.11
C ALA A 161 5.88 -4.60 -16.59
N THR A 162 6.80 -5.25 -15.87
CA THR A 162 6.97 -5.11 -14.43
C THR A 162 8.46 -4.98 -14.12
N SER A 163 8.80 -4.31 -13.01
CA SER A 163 10.19 -4.08 -12.63
C SER A 163 10.45 -4.40 -11.16
N THR A 164 11.66 -4.87 -10.86
CA THR A 164 12.14 -5.11 -9.50
C THR A 164 13.60 -4.71 -9.40
N THR A 165 14.00 -4.14 -8.27
CA THR A 165 15.39 -3.76 -8.02
C THR A 165 16.21 -4.94 -7.50
N VAL A 166 17.36 -5.22 -8.11
CA VAL A 166 18.38 -6.14 -7.58
C VAL A 166 19.53 -5.32 -7.01
N SER A 167 19.80 -5.48 -5.71
CA SER A 167 20.90 -4.80 -5.02
C SER A 167 22.15 -5.70 -4.99
N VAL A 168 23.12 -5.41 -5.83
CA VAL A 168 24.37 -6.17 -5.96
C VAL A 168 25.44 -5.56 -5.07
N GLY A 169 26.16 -6.40 -4.33
CA GLY A 169 27.27 -5.93 -3.50
C GLY A 169 26.86 -4.94 -2.41
N GLY A 170 25.56 -4.88 -2.10
CA GLY A 170 25.08 -4.38 -0.82
C GLY A 170 25.55 -5.35 0.26
N THR A 171 26.74 -5.11 0.80
CA THR A 171 27.19 -5.66 2.10
C THR A 171 27.47 -7.17 2.15
N SER A 172 28.15 -7.70 1.13
CA SER A 172 28.81 -9.00 1.11
C SER A 172 30.00 -9.08 2.09
N GLY A 173 29.73 -8.95 3.39
CA GLY A 173 30.54 -9.63 4.39
C GLY A 173 30.03 -11.05 4.52
N GLY A 174 30.15 -11.87 3.47
CA GLY A 174 29.83 -13.32 3.46
C GLY A 174 30.69 -14.16 4.42
N GLY A 175 31.20 -13.57 5.50
CA GLY A 175 31.53 -14.32 6.69
C GLY A 175 30.22 -14.83 7.31
N ASN A 176 30.24 -16.08 7.79
CA ASN A 176 29.19 -16.57 8.68
C ASN A 176 28.89 -15.51 9.74
N VAL A 177 27.69 -14.94 9.74
CA VAL A 177 27.22 -14.10 10.85
C VAL A 177 27.30 -14.96 12.10
N SER A 178 28.21 -14.60 12.99
CA SER A 178 28.54 -15.38 14.17
C SER A 178 28.42 -14.52 15.41
N ALA A 179 28.49 -15.16 16.58
CA ALA A 179 28.54 -14.46 17.85
C ALA A 179 29.73 -13.47 17.92
N ASN A 180 30.85 -13.79 17.25
CA ASN A 180 32.08 -12.99 17.32
C ASN A 180 32.14 -11.87 16.27
N THR A 181 31.24 -11.87 15.29
CA THR A 181 31.16 -10.82 14.27
C THR A 181 30.92 -9.48 14.97
N THR A 182 31.70 -8.45 14.65
CA THR A 182 31.45 -7.10 15.16
C THR A 182 30.43 -6.35 14.31
N LEU A 183 29.85 -5.27 14.84
CA LEU A 183 28.92 -4.41 14.12
C LEU A 183 29.56 -3.80 12.85
N SER A 184 30.82 -3.36 12.95
CA SER A 184 31.61 -2.85 11.81
C SER A 184 32.01 -3.93 10.80
N GLU A 185 32.24 -5.18 11.24
CA GLU A 185 32.43 -6.31 10.34
C GLU A 185 31.13 -6.70 9.62
N PHE A 186 30.00 -6.58 10.33
CA PHE A 186 28.68 -6.82 9.75
C PHE A 186 28.34 -5.74 8.71
N TYR A 187 28.49 -4.46 9.05
CA TYR A 187 28.24 -3.31 8.18
C TYR A 187 29.45 -2.37 8.17
N SER A 188 30.28 -2.46 7.14
CA SER A 188 31.57 -1.73 7.07
C SER A 188 31.44 -0.21 6.90
N ALA A 189 30.27 0.27 6.48
CA ALA A 189 29.95 1.69 6.39
C ALA A 189 29.29 2.22 7.67
N TYR A 190 29.22 1.41 8.73
CA TYR A 190 28.81 1.86 10.05
C TYR A 190 29.74 2.95 10.57
N ASP A 191 29.18 4.05 11.03
CA ASP A 191 29.92 5.15 11.66
C ASP A 191 29.23 5.65 12.95
N LYS A 192 29.90 6.56 13.65
CA LYS A 192 29.40 7.17 14.90
C LYS A 192 28.14 8.05 14.72
N ASP A 193 27.85 8.49 13.49
CA ASP A 193 26.72 9.38 13.16
C ASP A 193 25.50 8.57 12.72
N PHE A 194 25.69 7.28 12.45
CA PHE A 194 24.66 6.26 12.27
C PHE A 194 23.79 6.09 13.53
N TYR A 195 24.32 6.44 14.70
CA TYR A 195 23.62 6.44 15.97
C TYR A 195 23.21 7.86 16.41
N PRO A 196 21.90 8.16 16.52
CA PRO A 196 21.46 9.40 17.11
C PRO A 196 21.87 9.44 18.59
N LYS A 197 22.82 10.32 18.94
CA LYS A 197 23.27 10.53 20.33
C LYS A 197 22.27 11.32 21.17
N GLU A 198 21.34 12.02 20.53
CA GLU A 198 20.53 13.07 21.18
C GLU A 198 19.02 12.80 21.27
N THR A 199 18.50 11.70 20.72
CA THR A 199 17.07 11.40 20.87
C THR A 199 16.78 10.66 22.17
N GLU A 200 15.56 10.87 22.70
CA GLU A 200 14.98 10.11 23.81
C GLU A 200 14.94 8.58 23.53
N GLY A 201 15.29 8.18 22.30
CA GLY A 201 15.55 6.82 21.84
C GLY A 201 16.93 6.59 21.17
N GLY A 202 18.03 7.20 21.62
CA GLY A 202 19.37 6.67 21.33
C GLY A 202 19.69 5.43 22.18
N VAL A 203 20.87 4.79 22.03
CA VAL A 203 21.34 3.75 23.02
C VAL A 203 21.21 4.23 24.45
N PRO A 204 21.62 5.47 24.79
CA PRO A 204 21.54 5.92 26.18
C PRO A 204 20.10 6.09 26.67
N GLY A 205 19.15 6.47 25.79
CA GLY A 205 17.72 6.55 26.11
C GLY A 205 17.07 5.17 26.23
N LEU A 206 17.36 4.29 25.28
CA LEU A 206 16.98 2.88 25.29
C LEU A 206 17.45 2.18 26.58
N LEU A 207 18.73 2.33 26.95
CA LEU A 207 19.32 1.75 28.17
C LEU A 207 18.78 2.33 29.47
N LYS A 208 18.25 3.57 29.45
CA LYS A 208 17.83 4.29 30.65
C LYS A 208 16.33 4.18 30.93
N ASN A 209 15.50 4.18 29.88
CA ASN A 209 14.05 4.33 30.01
C ASN A 209 13.25 3.11 29.54
N GLU A 210 13.78 2.33 28.59
CA GLU A 210 13.00 1.33 27.82
C GLU A 210 13.56 -0.09 27.90
N LEU A 211 14.84 -0.26 28.24
CA LEU A 211 15.42 -1.57 28.40
C LEU A 211 14.89 -2.19 29.69
N PRO A 212 14.23 -3.34 29.58
CA PRO A 212 13.61 -3.93 30.73
C PRO A 212 14.67 -4.48 31.70
N ALA A 213 14.29 -4.59 32.97
CA ALA A 213 15.07 -5.33 33.97
C ALA A 213 15.33 -6.81 33.57
N ASP A 214 14.59 -7.33 32.58
CA ASP A 214 14.60 -8.71 32.08
C ASP A 214 15.48 -8.93 30.83
N ALA A 215 16.11 -7.91 30.23
CA ALA A 215 17.01 -8.11 29.06
C ALA A 215 18.18 -9.08 29.38
N SER A 216 18.62 -9.10 30.64
CA SER A 216 19.63 -10.05 31.13
C SER A 216 19.15 -11.52 31.11
N GLU A 217 17.84 -11.78 31.17
CA GLU A 217 17.24 -13.12 31.14
C GLU A 217 17.37 -13.79 29.76
N HIS A 218 17.61 -13.01 28.71
CA HIS A 218 17.81 -13.48 27.33
C HIS A 218 19.28 -13.47 26.89
N GLY A 219 20.21 -13.31 27.83
CA GLY A 219 21.65 -13.33 27.56
C GLY A 219 22.17 -12.07 26.85
N VAL A 220 21.45 -10.95 26.94
CA VAL A 220 21.88 -9.66 26.39
C VAL A 220 22.98 -9.05 27.25
N ASP A 221 24.08 -8.61 26.63
CA ASP A 221 25.16 -7.87 27.30
C ASP A 221 24.96 -6.36 27.10
N LEU A 222 24.16 -5.77 27.99
CA LEU A 222 23.86 -4.33 27.97
C LEU A 222 25.09 -3.44 28.07
N LYS A 223 26.14 -3.88 28.78
CA LYS A 223 27.37 -3.09 28.93
C LYS A 223 28.17 -3.08 27.64
N ALA A 224 28.26 -4.22 26.95
CA ALA A 224 28.90 -4.29 25.66
C ALA A 224 28.17 -3.42 24.63
N ILE A 225 26.83 -3.45 24.60
CA ILE A 225 26.03 -2.58 23.72
C ILE A 225 26.30 -1.11 24.05
N GLN A 226 26.21 -0.72 25.32
CA GLN A 226 26.40 0.66 25.77
C GLN A 226 27.76 1.23 25.38
N ASN A 227 28.81 0.43 25.55
CA ASN A 227 30.18 0.92 25.45
C ASN A 227 30.77 0.77 24.04
N ASN A 228 30.30 -0.21 23.27
CA ASN A 228 30.97 -0.66 22.05
C ASN A 228 30.10 -0.53 20.78
N ALA A 229 28.81 -0.18 20.91
CA ALA A 229 27.98 0.02 19.71
C ALA A 229 28.48 1.24 18.93
N ASP A 230 28.69 2.40 19.58
CA ASP A 230 29.03 3.68 18.93
C ASP A 230 30.27 3.64 18.01
N ASP A 231 31.30 2.86 18.38
CA ASP A 231 32.53 2.72 17.58
C ASP A 231 32.54 1.50 16.65
N GLY A 232 31.42 0.75 16.61
CA GLY A 232 31.24 -0.43 15.78
C GLY A 232 31.97 -1.69 16.26
N SER A 233 32.60 -1.65 17.45
CA SER A 233 33.34 -2.79 18.00
C SER A 233 32.45 -3.80 18.75
N MET A 234 31.16 -3.50 18.94
CA MET A 234 30.19 -4.41 19.56
C MET A 234 30.11 -5.74 18.81
N GLN A 235 30.39 -6.84 19.50
CA GLN A 235 30.15 -8.19 18.98
C GLN A 235 28.65 -8.51 18.98
N LEU A 236 28.16 -9.19 17.94
CA LEU A 236 26.74 -9.56 17.82
C LEU A 236 26.25 -10.51 18.93
N ALA A 237 27.16 -11.20 19.63
CA ALA A 237 26.83 -11.96 20.85
C ALA A 237 26.16 -11.10 21.92
N ALA A 238 26.48 -9.79 21.98
CA ALA A 238 25.91 -8.87 22.96
C ALA A 238 24.38 -8.73 22.83
N LEU A 239 23.82 -9.06 21.66
CA LEU A 239 22.38 -9.02 21.40
C LEU A 239 21.59 -10.16 22.06
N GLY A 240 22.26 -11.11 22.70
CA GLY A 240 21.65 -12.34 23.20
C GLY A 240 21.22 -13.30 22.09
N GLY A 241 20.72 -14.47 22.48
CA GLY A 241 20.39 -15.55 21.53
C GLY A 241 19.31 -15.14 20.52
N ARG A 242 18.31 -14.40 20.97
CA ARG A 242 17.22 -13.92 20.12
C ARG A 242 17.67 -12.84 19.15
N GLY A 243 18.32 -11.77 19.65
CA GLY A 243 18.74 -10.66 18.79
C GLY A 243 19.69 -11.15 17.70
N LEU A 244 20.66 -12.02 18.06
CA LEU A 244 21.53 -12.68 17.09
C LEU A 244 20.75 -13.57 16.11
N GLY A 245 19.72 -14.29 16.58
CA GLY A 245 18.85 -15.09 15.73
C GLY A 245 18.10 -14.27 14.68
N LEU A 246 17.58 -13.10 15.07
CA LEU A 246 16.93 -12.15 14.16
C LEU A 246 17.92 -11.58 13.14
N VAL A 247 19.13 -11.19 13.55
CA VAL A 247 20.17 -10.72 12.60
C VAL A 247 20.50 -11.79 11.56
N LYS A 248 20.68 -13.05 11.99
CA LYS A 248 20.94 -14.17 11.08
C LYS A 248 19.80 -14.39 10.11
N ARG A 249 18.56 -14.35 10.61
CA ARG A 249 17.34 -14.47 9.79
C ARG A 249 17.26 -13.35 8.76
N PHE A 250 17.35 -12.09 9.18
CA PHE A 250 17.31 -10.94 8.28
C PHE A 250 18.40 -11.02 7.20
N THR A 251 19.59 -11.49 7.57
CA THR A 251 20.66 -11.74 6.60
C THR A 251 20.29 -12.83 5.61
N ALA A 252 19.71 -13.94 6.06
CA ALA A 252 19.30 -15.06 5.21
C ALA A 252 18.13 -14.69 4.27
N ASP A 253 17.22 -13.83 4.73
CA ASP A 253 16.07 -13.34 3.97
C ASP A 253 16.39 -12.11 3.11
N GLY A 254 17.66 -11.68 3.06
CA GLY A 254 18.14 -10.62 2.16
C GLY A 254 17.81 -9.19 2.59
N VAL A 255 17.48 -8.96 3.87
CA VAL A 255 17.31 -7.60 4.41
C VAL A 255 18.64 -6.85 4.29
N PRO A 256 18.66 -5.60 3.79
CA PRO A 256 19.88 -4.81 3.72
C PRO A 256 20.60 -4.76 5.08
N ARG A 257 21.93 -4.97 5.11
CA ARG A 257 22.66 -4.96 6.38
C ARG A 257 22.66 -3.61 7.04
N GLU A 258 22.61 -2.53 6.27
CA GLU A 258 22.40 -1.19 6.81
C GLU A 258 21.12 -1.17 7.67
N THR A 259 19.98 -1.59 7.09
CA THR A 259 18.69 -1.70 7.79
C THR A 259 18.80 -2.56 9.04
N THR A 260 19.42 -3.75 8.91
CA THR A 260 19.60 -4.66 10.05
C THR A 260 20.45 -4.01 11.15
N ALA A 261 21.55 -3.35 10.81
CA ALA A 261 22.44 -2.66 11.75
C ALA A 261 21.71 -1.53 12.50
N ARG A 262 20.79 -0.79 11.85
CA ARG A 262 19.94 0.23 12.51
C ARG A 262 18.99 -0.38 13.54
N LEU A 263 18.51 -1.59 13.26
CA LEU A 263 17.56 -2.31 14.11
C LEU A 263 18.24 -3.05 15.28
N MET A 264 19.47 -3.53 15.10
CA MET A 264 20.21 -4.34 16.09
C MET A 264 20.09 -3.88 17.55
N PRO A 265 20.22 -2.58 17.87
CA PRO A 265 20.15 -2.10 19.25
C PRO A 265 18.81 -2.45 19.90
N TRP A 266 17.75 -2.36 19.11
CA TRP A 266 16.36 -2.60 19.47
C TRP A 266 15.99 -4.08 19.49
N LEU A 267 16.68 -4.91 18.71
CA LEU A 267 16.43 -6.36 18.69
C LEU A 267 16.66 -7.02 20.05
N THR A 268 17.44 -6.36 20.92
CA THR A 268 17.77 -6.82 22.27
C THR A 268 16.61 -6.70 23.26
N SER A 269 15.63 -5.85 22.97
CA SER A 269 14.50 -5.56 23.85
C SER A 269 13.18 -6.18 23.39
N LEU A 270 13.17 -6.97 22.31
CA LEU A 270 11.94 -7.53 21.75
C LEU A 270 11.40 -8.68 22.63
N PRO A 271 10.12 -8.66 23.04
CA PRO A 271 9.49 -9.69 23.89
C PRO A 271 9.11 -10.94 23.11
N GLU A 272 9.16 -12.15 23.72
CA GLU A 272 8.92 -13.45 23.00
C GLU A 272 7.55 -13.52 22.33
N LYS A 273 6.60 -12.77 22.87
CA LYS A 273 5.25 -12.63 22.36
C LYS A 273 4.90 -11.15 22.32
N THR A 274 4.03 -10.77 21.39
CA THR A 274 3.34 -9.48 21.47
C THR A 274 2.51 -9.43 22.75
N GLU A 275 2.49 -8.28 23.41
CA GLU A 275 1.45 -8.01 24.40
C GLU A 275 0.07 -7.94 23.71
N PRO A 276 -1.04 -8.15 24.44
CA PRO A 276 -2.35 -7.78 23.93
C PRO A 276 -2.38 -6.29 23.61
N ILE A 277 -3.12 -5.90 22.56
CA ILE A 277 -3.32 -4.50 22.24
C ILE A 277 -4.27 -3.91 23.30
N PRO A 278 -3.82 -2.96 24.14
CA PRO A 278 -4.72 -2.30 25.07
C PRO A 278 -5.68 -1.43 24.27
N PHE A 279 -6.98 -1.71 24.39
CA PHE A 279 -7.99 -0.73 24.03
C PHE A 279 -7.98 0.36 25.08
N ASN A 280 -8.32 1.59 24.69
CA ASN A 280 -8.59 2.66 25.65
C ASN A 280 -9.91 2.31 26.37
N ASP A 281 -9.83 1.34 27.30
CA ASP A 281 -10.93 0.99 28.20
C ASP A 281 -11.27 2.14 29.16
N GLY A 282 -10.38 3.14 29.22
CA GLY A 282 -10.63 4.52 29.60
C GLY A 282 -11.59 4.64 30.76
N SER A 283 -11.26 4.04 31.91
CA SER A 283 -11.99 4.12 33.18
C SER A 283 -13.47 4.51 33.04
N GLY A 284 -14.28 3.68 32.37
CA GLY A 284 -15.71 3.95 32.26
C GLY A 284 -16.53 3.23 31.18
N ARG A 285 -15.97 2.40 30.31
CA ARG A 285 -16.76 1.68 29.28
C ARG A 285 -16.84 0.18 29.54
N ASP A 286 -17.46 -0.18 30.66
CA ASP A 286 -17.87 -1.56 30.93
C ASP A 286 -19.04 -1.95 30.01
N GLY A 287 -18.76 -2.83 29.04
CA GLY A 287 -19.72 -3.76 28.43
C GLY A 287 -20.82 -3.17 27.54
N GLY A 288 -20.83 -3.57 26.26
CA GLY A 288 -22.10 -3.53 25.51
C GLY A 288 -22.03 -3.89 24.03
N LEU A 289 -20.95 -3.50 23.35
CA LEU A 289 -20.87 -3.63 21.89
C LEU A 289 -19.46 -4.07 21.48
N THR A 290 -19.33 -5.31 21.05
CA THR A 290 -18.11 -5.84 20.44
C THR A 290 -18.51 -6.56 19.15
N ALA A 291 -18.01 -6.07 18.03
CA ALA A 291 -18.03 -6.81 16.77
C ALA A 291 -16.59 -6.89 16.29
N ASP A 292 -16.19 -8.07 15.83
CA ASP A 292 -14.86 -8.30 15.31
C ASP A 292 -14.92 -9.28 14.14
N THR A 293 -13.97 -9.14 13.23
CA THR A 293 -13.76 -10.09 12.13
C THR A 293 -12.27 -10.19 11.83
N GLY A 294 -11.84 -11.38 11.39
CA GLY A 294 -10.43 -11.75 11.27
C GLY A 294 -9.88 -12.46 12.52
N PRO A 295 -8.55 -12.68 12.59
CA PRO A 295 -7.55 -12.28 11.60
C PRO A 295 -7.67 -13.04 10.28
N VAL A 296 -7.60 -12.33 9.15
CA VAL A 296 -7.51 -12.92 7.80
C VAL A 296 -6.22 -12.48 7.12
N SER A 297 -5.61 -13.35 6.31
CA SER A 297 -4.45 -12.96 5.49
C SER A 297 -4.86 -11.98 4.40
N ALA A 298 -3.95 -11.07 4.02
CA ALA A 298 -4.08 -10.30 2.79
C ALA A 298 -4.26 -11.25 1.60
N THR A 299 -5.11 -10.91 0.64
CA THR A 299 -5.39 -11.79 -0.51
C THR A 299 -4.36 -11.66 -1.63
N ASN A 300 -3.69 -10.52 -1.71
CA ASN A 300 -2.58 -10.22 -2.62
C ASN A 300 -1.20 -10.42 -1.94
N ASP A 301 -1.09 -11.47 -1.11
CA ASP A 301 0.04 -11.86 -0.24
C ASP A 301 1.32 -12.21 -1.04
N PRO A 302 2.32 -11.31 -1.18
CA PRO A 302 3.53 -11.62 -1.91
C PRO A 302 4.48 -12.48 -1.07
N PRO A 303 5.19 -13.48 -1.61
CA PRO A 303 5.89 -14.50 -0.80
C PRO A 303 6.90 -13.94 0.23
N VAL A 304 7.58 -12.84 -0.08
CA VAL A 304 8.40 -12.05 0.86
C VAL A 304 8.38 -10.60 0.39
N PHE A 305 8.21 -9.66 1.32
CA PHE A 305 8.34 -8.24 1.05
C PHE A 305 9.56 -7.69 1.81
N VAL A 306 10.57 -7.24 1.07
CA VAL A 306 11.77 -6.61 1.63
C VAL A 306 11.79 -5.16 1.18
N GLN A 307 11.83 -4.25 2.13
CA GLN A 307 12.00 -2.83 1.85
C GLN A 307 13.47 -2.54 1.59
N ASP A 308 13.73 -1.61 0.66
CA ASP A 308 15.06 -1.10 0.37
C ASP A 308 15.72 -0.46 1.60
N ALA A 309 16.96 0.05 1.43
CA ALA A 309 17.69 0.72 2.51
C ALA A 309 16.83 1.79 3.20
N TRP A 310 16.65 1.63 4.51
CA TRP A 310 15.90 2.59 5.32
C TRP A 310 16.62 3.95 5.29
N PRO A 311 15.90 5.08 5.39
CA PRO A 311 16.51 6.41 5.24
C PRO A 311 17.69 6.66 6.20
N SER A 312 18.48 7.69 5.95
CA SER A 312 19.66 8.00 6.78
C SER A 312 19.65 9.44 7.29
N GLY A 313 20.23 9.66 8.48
CA GLY A 313 20.52 10.99 9.02
C GLY A 313 19.31 11.92 9.14
N SER A 314 19.47 13.19 8.73
CA SER A 314 18.44 14.22 8.84
C SER A 314 17.17 13.91 8.06
N GLN A 315 17.18 12.98 7.10
CA GLN A 315 15.96 12.55 6.38
C GLN A 315 14.91 11.91 7.31
N PHE A 316 15.31 11.52 8.53
CA PHE A 316 14.41 11.01 9.58
C PHE A 316 13.79 12.10 10.48
N ASP A 317 14.47 13.24 10.62
CA ASP A 317 14.06 14.40 11.42
C ASP A 317 13.52 15.55 10.54
N ASP A 318 13.82 15.53 9.25
CA ASP A 318 13.40 16.53 8.28
C ASP A 318 11.90 16.35 8.02
N VAL A 319 11.10 17.14 8.73
CA VAL A 319 10.40 18.31 8.14
C VAL A 319 9.90 18.09 6.70
N TYR A 320 9.40 16.91 6.33
CA TYR A 320 8.60 16.76 5.12
C TYR A 320 7.24 17.42 5.40
N HIS A 321 7.24 18.74 5.23
CA HIS A 321 6.12 19.69 5.22
C HIS A 321 5.59 20.27 6.56
N GLN A 322 6.42 20.50 7.58
CA GLN A 322 5.99 21.43 8.66
C GLN A 322 5.91 22.89 8.16
N SER A 323 6.71 23.26 7.16
CA SER A 323 6.86 24.65 6.72
C SER A 323 5.79 25.15 5.74
N GLN A 324 4.91 24.28 5.23
CA GLN A 324 4.00 24.64 4.14
C GLN A 324 2.52 24.80 4.53
N ARG A 325 2.08 24.43 5.74
CA ARG A 325 0.72 24.73 6.21
C ARG A 325 0.68 25.05 7.69
N SER A 326 0.15 26.22 8.01
CA SER A 326 0.08 26.82 9.34
C SER A 326 -1.09 26.33 10.20
N ASP A 327 -2.02 25.56 9.63
CA ASP A 327 -3.35 25.38 10.21
C ASP A 327 -3.58 23.90 10.55
N TRP A 328 -3.34 23.55 11.81
CA TRP A 328 -3.83 22.29 12.39
C TRP A 328 -5.36 22.38 12.53
N SER A 329 -6.06 21.33 12.12
CA SER A 329 -7.53 21.21 12.29
C SER A 329 -7.87 19.95 13.07
N SER A 330 -9.01 19.94 13.77
CA SER A 330 -9.61 18.74 14.39
C SER A 330 -10.68 18.08 13.51
N GLY A 331 -10.95 18.61 12.31
CA GLY A 331 -11.96 18.09 11.38
C GLY A 331 -11.75 18.46 9.91
N VAL A 332 -12.25 17.62 8.99
CA VAL A 332 -12.20 17.90 7.53
C VAL A 332 -13.16 19.03 7.17
N SER A 333 -12.82 19.81 6.14
CA SER A 333 -13.76 20.80 5.60
C SER A 333 -14.92 20.12 4.87
N ASP A 334 -16.10 20.75 4.84
CA ASP A 334 -17.27 20.23 4.11
C ASP A 334 -16.93 19.88 2.65
N SER A 335 -16.11 20.72 1.98
CA SER A 335 -15.69 20.49 0.59
C SER A 335 -14.86 19.22 0.39
N GLN A 336 -14.17 18.75 1.42
CA GLN A 336 -13.41 17.50 1.39
C GLN A 336 -14.28 16.32 1.81
N TYR A 337 -15.07 16.50 2.86
CA TYR A 337 -16.00 15.49 3.36
C TYR A 337 -17.03 15.09 2.30
N GLU A 338 -17.55 16.04 1.53
CA GLU A 338 -18.55 15.81 0.49
C GLU A 338 -17.94 15.50 -0.89
N ASN A 339 -16.61 15.33 -1.00
CA ASN A 339 -15.93 15.10 -2.27
C ASN A 339 -16.05 13.65 -2.76
N ALA A 340 -17.24 13.26 -3.21
CA ALA A 340 -17.49 11.93 -3.78
C ALA A 340 -16.64 11.61 -5.04
N GLY A 341 -16.00 12.61 -5.65
CA GLY A 341 -15.05 12.42 -6.75
C GLY A 341 -13.62 12.15 -6.31
N ASN A 342 -13.33 12.08 -5.01
CA ASN A 342 -11.99 11.77 -4.51
C ASN A 342 -11.60 10.32 -4.89
N PRO A 343 -10.36 10.06 -5.37
CA PRO A 343 -9.91 8.71 -5.72
C PRO A 343 -10.02 7.67 -4.62
N ILE A 344 -10.08 8.07 -3.34
CA ILE A 344 -10.25 7.13 -2.22
C ILE A 344 -11.58 6.37 -2.26
N VAL A 345 -12.62 6.98 -2.85
CA VAL A 345 -13.92 6.32 -3.02
C VAL A 345 -13.74 5.11 -3.94
N ASP A 346 -13.10 5.28 -5.09
CA ASP A 346 -12.83 4.18 -6.02
C ASP A 346 -11.82 3.17 -5.44
N ALA A 347 -10.83 3.63 -4.68
CA ALA A 347 -9.85 2.75 -4.05
C ALA A 347 -10.45 1.79 -3.01
N THR A 348 -11.45 2.26 -2.28
CA THR A 348 -12.13 1.47 -1.25
C THR A 348 -13.28 0.65 -1.83
N THR A 349 -14.06 1.22 -2.76
CA THR A 349 -15.32 0.61 -3.24
C THR A 349 -15.14 -0.22 -4.52
N LYS A 350 -14.23 0.19 -5.41
CA LYS A 350 -13.90 -0.51 -6.67
C LYS A 350 -12.57 -1.24 -6.61
N LYS A 351 -11.83 -1.09 -5.50
CA LYS A 351 -10.53 -1.74 -5.28
C LYS A 351 -9.50 -1.41 -6.35
N ASN A 352 -9.45 -0.15 -6.79
CA ASN A 352 -8.43 0.32 -7.74
C ASN A 352 -7.38 1.17 -7.03
N HIS A 353 -6.10 0.87 -7.25
CA HIS A 353 -5.02 1.64 -6.67
C HIS A 353 -5.08 3.10 -7.17
N PRO A 354 -5.10 4.12 -6.28
CA PRO A 354 -5.35 5.52 -6.66
C PRO A 354 -4.40 6.10 -7.71
N VAL A 355 -3.14 5.65 -7.70
CA VAL A 355 -2.08 6.19 -8.57
C VAL A 355 -2.00 5.43 -9.89
N THR A 356 -2.01 4.10 -9.81
CA THR A 356 -1.74 3.24 -10.97
C THR A 356 -3.00 2.79 -11.68
N GLY A 357 -4.17 2.90 -11.04
CA GLY A 357 -5.44 2.38 -11.54
C GLY A 357 -5.54 0.84 -11.53
N ALA A 358 -4.49 0.14 -11.10
CA ALA A 358 -4.45 -1.32 -11.06
C ALA A 358 -5.42 -1.86 -10.00
N SER A 359 -6.01 -3.03 -10.26
CA SER A 359 -6.83 -3.72 -9.27
C SER A 359 -5.98 -4.14 -8.06
N LEU A 360 -6.47 -3.86 -6.86
CA LEU A 360 -5.91 -4.30 -5.58
C LEU A 360 -6.29 -5.75 -5.25
N GLY A 361 -7.34 -6.28 -5.89
CA GLY A 361 -7.91 -7.59 -5.60
C GLY A 361 -9.18 -7.50 -4.74
N SER A 362 -9.59 -8.63 -4.18
CA SER A 362 -10.80 -8.77 -3.35
C SER A 362 -10.44 -8.96 -1.87
N GLY A 363 -11.30 -8.57 -0.94
CA GLY A 363 -11.02 -8.75 0.49
C GLY A 363 -9.96 -7.79 1.03
N PHE A 364 -9.47 -8.11 2.22
CA PHE A 364 -8.31 -7.44 2.81
C PHE A 364 -7.08 -7.62 1.91
N THR A 365 -6.39 -6.53 1.63
CA THR A 365 -5.22 -6.52 0.74
C THR A 365 -4.06 -5.76 1.39
N ALA A 366 -2.84 -6.10 1.03
CA ALA A 366 -1.63 -5.38 1.41
C ALA A 366 -0.52 -5.70 0.41
N ASN A 367 0.39 -4.75 0.16
CA ASN A 367 1.57 -5.03 -0.67
C ASN A 367 2.68 -5.76 0.10
N ALA A 368 2.37 -6.32 1.27
CA ALA A 368 3.24 -7.17 2.06
C ALA A 368 2.43 -8.26 2.78
N PRO A 369 3.05 -9.40 3.17
CA PRO A 369 2.40 -10.42 3.97
C PRO A 369 1.96 -9.89 5.33
N LEU A 370 0.64 -9.77 5.47
CA LEU A 370 -0.02 -9.34 6.69
C LEU A 370 -1.25 -10.20 6.97
N LYS A 371 -1.63 -10.24 8.25
CA LYS A 371 -3.02 -10.52 8.63
C LYS A 371 -3.68 -9.27 9.17
N GLY A 372 -4.94 -9.06 8.82
CA GLY A 372 -5.78 -7.96 9.28
C GLY A 372 -6.94 -8.45 10.13
N THR A 373 -7.28 -7.68 11.17
CA THR A 373 -8.49 -7.80 11.98
C THR A 373 -9.17 -6.44 12.04
N ALA A 374 -10.50 -6.39 11.93
CA ALA A 374 -11.29 -5.18 12.17
C ALA A 374 -12.15 -5.39 13.41
N GLU A 375 -12.22 -4.37 14.26
CA GLU A 375 -12.91 -4.46 15.55
C GLU A 375 -13.67 -3.18 15.85
N LEU A 376 -14.83 -3.31 16.48
CA LEU A 376 -15.59 -2.23 17.09
C LEU A 376 -15.74 -2.51 18.58
N HIS A 377 -15.40 -1.53 19.42
CA HIS A 377 -15.51 -1.65 20.88
C HIS A 377 -16.26 -0.47 21.47
N GLY A 378 -17.30 -0.71 22.27
CA GLY A 378 -18.07 0.38 22.87
C GLY A 378 -19.19 -0.04 23.81
N ASP A 379 -19.94 0.97 24.27
CA ASP A 379 -21.08 0.83 25.19
C ASP A 379 -22.45 0.96 24.49
N GLY A 380 -22.44 0.98 23.15
CA GLY A 380 -23.63 1.15 22.30
C GLY A 380 -24.05 2.61 22.04
N TRP A 381 -23.53 3.57 22.81
CA TRP A 381 -23.71 5.01 22.53
C TRP A 381 -22.52 5.60 21.79
N ILE A 382 -21.35 5.10 22.18
CA ILE A 382 -20.07 5.46 21.62
C ILE A 382 -19.30 4.17 21.38
N PHE A 383 -18.73 4.04 20.19
CA PHE A 383 -17.80 2.97 19.91
C PHE A 383 -16.54 3.51 19.24
N ASP A 384 -15.48 2.74 19.38
CA ASP A 384 -14.20 2.96 18.74
C ASP A 384 -14.08 1.97 17.58
N GLN A 385 -13.59 2.43 16.43
CA GLN A 385 -13.26 1.54 15.30
C GLN A 385 -11.76 1.29 15.26
N SER A 386 -11.37 0.03 15.13
CA SER A 386 -9.98 -0.40 15.18
C SER A 386 -9.62 -1.33 14.03
N LEU A 387 -8.40 -1.15 13.50
CA LEU A 387 -7.75 -2.07 12.58
C LEU A 387 -6.46 -2.57 13.23
N VAL A 388 -6.27 -3.88 13.22
CA VAL A 388 -5.09 -4.56 13.78
C VAL A 388 -4.38 -5.32 12.67
N PHE A 389 -3.06 -5.15 12.56
CA PHE A 389 -2.25 -5.77 11.53
C PHE A 389 -1.10 -6.58 12.15
N GLU A 390 -0.91 -7.81 11.68
CA GLU A 390 0.16 -8.71 12.09
C GLU A 390 1.12 -8.95 10.93
N ASN A 391 2.42 -8.67 11.12
CA ASN A 391 3.47 -8.99 10.15
C ASN A 391 3.75 -10.49 10.14
N THR A 392 3.38 -11.17 9.04
CA THR A 392 3.58 -12.61 8.86
C THR A 392 4.87 -12.95 8.11
N THR A 393 5.64 -11.95 7.68
CA THR A 393 6.95 -12.15 7.04
C THR A 393 8.02 -12.56 8.05
N ASN A 394 9.16 -13.03 7.54
CA ASN A 394 10.37 -13.24 8.33
C ASN A 394 11.23 -11.97 8.49
N VAL A 395 10.83 -10.85 7.89
CA VAL A 395 11.60 -9.60 7.84
C VAL A 395 10.86 -8.45 8.55
N PRO A 396 11.55 -7.39 8.99
CA PRO A 396 10.88 -6.27 9.62
C PRO A 396 10.24 -5.37 8.55
N LEU A 397 9.07 -4.83 8.86
CA LEU A 397 8.38 -3.83 8.04
C LEU A 397 8.48 -2.46 8.72
N LEU A 398 9.11 -1.49 8.06
CA LEU A 398 9.04 -0.07 8.39
C LEU A 398 7.65 0.43 8.02
N ILE A 399 6.90 0.87 9.03
CA ILE A 399 5.53 1.35 8.87
C ILE A 399 5.45 2.87 8.66
N ASP A 400 6.56 3.59 8.86
CA ASP A 400 6.59 5.05 8.73
C ASP A 400 6.40 5.44 7.25
N GLY A 401 5.40 6.27 6.99
CA GLY A 401 4.93 6.60 5.64
C GLY A 401 4.00 5.58 5.00
N ALA A 402 3.66 4.46 5.67
CA ALA A 402 2.65 3.54 5.19
C ALA A 402 1.29 4.23 5.10
N VAL A 403 0.53 3.91 4.05
CA VAL A 403 -0.82 4.45 3.84
C VAL A 403 -1.82 3.32 3.98
N VAL A 404 -2.85 3.53 4.80
CA VAL A 404 -3.93 2.57 5.07
C VAL A 404 -5.25 3.22 4.71
N TRP A 405 -6.09 2.52 3.94
CA TRP A 405 -7.45 2.98 3.63
C TRP A 405 -8.48 1.86 3.80
N TRP A 406 -9.72 2.25 4.11
CA TRP A 406 -10.87 1.36 4.29
C TRP A 406 -12.19 2.14 4.24
N VAL A 407 -13.33 1.45 4.14
CA VAL A 407 -14.66 2.00 4.44
C VAL A 407 -14.99 1.71 5.89
N GLY A 408 -15.34 2.73 6.65
CA GLY A 408 -15.73 2.59 8.06
C GLY A 408 -16.93 3.44 8.42
N ALA A 409 -17.31 3.37 9.69
CA ALA A 409 -18.34 4.23 10.24
C ALA A 409 -17.94 5.70 10.11
N SER A 410 -18.83 6.56 9.61
CA SER A 410 -18.56 7.98 9.40
C SER A 410 -18.39 8.72 10.72
N LYS A 411 -17.46 9.67 10.70
CA LYS A 411 -17.17 10.65 11.75
C LYS A 411 -17.80 12.00 11.46
N ASP A 412 -18.46 12.14 10.32
CA ASP A 412 -18.98 13.41 9.80
C ASP A 412 -17.90 14.51 9.74
N GLY A 413 -16.65 14.12 9.52
CA GLY A 413 -15.51 15.01 9.56
C GLY A 413 -15.19 15.62 10.92
N ARG A 414 -15.77 15.11 12.02
CA ARG A 414 -15.59 15.61 13.38
C ARG A 414 -14.71 14.69 14.20
N GLY A 415 -13.85 15.27 15.04
CA GLY A 415 -13.12 14.49 16.04
C GLY A 415 -12.06 13.56 15.43
N LEU A 416 -11.43 13.97 14.32
CA LEU A 416 -10.30 13.26 13.70
C LEU A 416 -9.00 13.44 14.50
N ASP A 417 -9.03 14.27 15.54
CA ASP A 417 -8.02 14.44 16.59
C ASP A 417 -7.89 13.19 17.51
N GLN A 418 -8.91 12.34 17.58
CA GLN A 418 -9.00 11.21 18.53
C GLN A 418 -8.48 9.86 17.99
N PHE A 419 -7.36 9.89 17.30
CA PHE A 419 -6.68 8.71 16.76
C PHE A 419 -5.60 8.18 17.72
N SER A 420 -5.56 6.86 17.91
CA SER A 420 -4.48 6.17 18.60
C SER A 420 -3.80 5.16 17.68
N TYR A 421 -2.49 5.04 17.86
CA TYR A 421 -1.69 3.99 17.27
C TYR A 421 -1.04 3.19 18.39
N ASP A 422 -1.12 1.87 18.28
CA ASP A 422 -0.45 0.95 19.19
C ASP A 422 0.56 0.09 18.44
N ASN A 423 1.69 -0.14 19.08
CA ASN A 423 2.67 -1.13 18.70
C ASN A 423 2.81 -2.07 19.90
N ALA A 424 2.24 -3.26 19.78
CA ALA A 424 2.09 -4.23 20.87
C ALA A 424 3.42 -4.84 21.38
N GLN A 425 4.56 -4.29 20.91
CA GLN A 425 5.91 -4.67 21.31
C GLN A 425 6.48 -3.72 22.38
N ARG A 426 5.74 -2.65 22.74
CA ARG A 426 6.14 -1.67 23.75
C ARG A 426 5.81 -2.14 25.17
N LYS A 427 6.78 -1.99 26.09
CA LYS A 427 6.53 -2.07 27.54
C LYS A 427 6.26 -0.65 28.04
N ASN A 428 5.27 -0.46 28.91
CA ASN A 428 4.69 0.86 29.27
C ASN A 428 3.95 1.54 28.12
N PHE A 429 2.73 1.06 27.91
CA PHE A 429 1.74 1.55 26.98
C PHE A 429 1.57 3.07 27.12
N SER A 430 2.16 3.81 26.18
CA SER A 430 1.64 5.10 25.80
C SER A 430 1.17 4.95 24.37
N VAL A 431 -0.13 5.19 24.17
CA VAL A 431 -0.72 5.39 22.86
C VAL A 431 0.20 6.32 22.08
N GLY A 432 0.77 5.82 20.99
CA GLY A 432 1.51 6.67 20.08
C GLY A 432 0.53 7.65 19.44
N HIS A 433 0.89 8.92 19.42
CA HIS A 433 0.20 9.93 18.61
C HIS A 433 1.05 10.21 17.36
N PRO A 434 1.00 9.37 16.31
CA PRO A 434 1.69 9.70 15.08
C PRO A 434 1.10 11.01 14.53
N GLN A 435 1.97 11.84 13.95
CA GLN A 435 1.51 12.88 13.04
C GLN A 435 0.81 12.17 11.89
N ARG A 436 -0.37 12.64 11.52
CA ARG A 436 -1.19 11.95 10.53
C ARG A 436 -1.69 12.91 9.48
N ASP A 437 -1.56 12.46 8.24
CA ASP A 437 -2.37 12.98 7.15
C ASP A 437 -3.57 12.03 7.07
N VAL A 438 -4.76 12.57 7.28
CA VAL A 438 -6.01 11.80 7.23
C VAL A 438 -6.89 12.40 6.17
N ILE A 439 -7.67 11.56 5.52
CA ILE A 439 -8.82 11.98 4.74
C ILE A 439 -10.03 11.16 5.17
N GLU A 440 -11.18 11.82 5.19
CA GLU A 440 -12.48 11.21 5.34
C GLU A 440 -13.39 11.77 4.25
N VAL A 441 -14.03 10.88 3.49
CA VAL A 441 -15.00 11.23 2.45
C VAL A 441 -16.29 10.46 2.71
N ASN A 442 -17.40 11.17 2.86
CA ASN A 442 -18.73 10.58 3.02
C ASN A 442 -19.11 9.77 1.78
N LEU A 443 -19.60 8.54 1.98
CA LEU A 443 -20.06 7.71 0.87
C LEU A 443 -21.53 7.99 0.55
N PRO A 444 -21.87 8.39 -0.68
CA PRO A 444 -23.26 8.44 -1.10
C PRO A 444 -23.84 7.01 -1.14
N PRO A 445 -25.17 6.83 -1.00
CA PRO A 445 -25.80 5.51 -0.97
C PRO A 445 -25.40 4.56 -2.11
N ALA A 446 -25.16 5.08 -3.31
CA ALA A 446 -24.81 4.27 -4.47
C ALA A 446 -23.41 3.65 -4.40
N ASP A 447 -22.48 4.28 -3.68
CA ASP A 447 -21.07 3.87 -3.60
C ASP A 447 -20.79 3.00 -2.36
N LYS A 448 -21.77 2.83 -1.46
CA LYS A 448 -21.60 2.00 -0.27
C LYS A 448 -21.42 0.52 -0.66
N PRO A 449 -20.44 -0.19 -0.08
CA PRO A 449 -20.15 -1.57 -0.41
C PRO A 449 -21.07 -2.55 0.32
N GLY A 450 -21.15 -3.76 -0.23
CA GLY A 450 -21.76 -4.92 0.42
C GLY A 450 -23.22 -4.68 0.84
N PRO A 451 -23.60 -5.09 2.07
CA PRO A 451 -24.99 -5.01 2.53
C PRO A 451 -25.51 -3.57 2.74
N PHE A 452 -24.62 -2.57 2.69
CA PHE A 452 -24.99 -1.16 2.84
C PHE A 452 -25.29 -0.46 1.51
N GLN A 453 -25.12 -1.14 0.37
CA GLN A 453 -25.39 -0.54 -0.93
C GLN A 453 -26.84 -0.04 -1.04
N GLY A 454 -27.01 1.22 -1.45
CA GLY A 454 -28.31 1.87 -1.57
C GLY A 454 -28.95 2.29 -0.25
N THR A 455 -28.31 2.03 0.89
CA THR A 455 -28.79 2.43 2.22
C THR A 455 -28.36 3.86 2.56
N ASP A 456 -28.98 4.45 3.58
CA ASP A 456 -28.60 5.73 4.18
C ASP A 456 -27.51 5.61 5.25
N ALA A 457 -26.83 4.46 5.36
CA ALA A 457 -25.82 4.23 6.38
C ALA A 457 -24.69 5.27 6.39
N PRO A 458 -24.39 5.98 7.48
CA PRO A 458 -23.32 6.97 7.55
C PRO A 458 -21.97 6.23 7.52
N LEU A 459 -21.49 5.95 6.32
CA LEU A 459 -20.20 5.32 6.05
C LEU A 459 -19.31 6.32 5.32
N SER A 460 -18.04 6.33 5.67
CA SER A 460 -17.02 7.13 5.01
C SER A 460 -15.90 6.23 4.48
N ALA A 461 -15.30 6.64 3.37
CA ALA A 461 -13.99 6.16 2.97
C ALA A 461 -12.92 6.93 3.75
N TYR A 462 -12.02 6.19 4.40
CA TYR A 462 -10.92 6.73 5.19
C TYR A 462 -9.59 6.43 4.52
N GLY A 463 -8.66 7.37 4.63
CA GLY A 463 -7.26 7.18 4.25
C GLY A 463 -6.36 7.80 5.31
N VAL A 464 -5.32 7.09 5.70
CA VAL A 464 -4.42 7.51 6.77
C VAL A 464 -3.00 7.21 6.38
N ARG A 465 -2.14 8.22 6.51
CA ARG A 465 -0.70 8.01 6.48
C ARG A 465 -0.18 7.96 7.90
N ILE A 466 0.51 6.88 8.24
CA ILE A 466 1.24 6.76 9.50
C ILE A 466 2.51 7.61 9.37
N ALA A 467 2.68 8.65 10.18
CA ALA A 467 3.94 9.40 10.25
C ALA A 467 4.38 9.60 11.70
N GLN A 468 5.63 9.27 12.03
CA GLN A 468 6.16 9.43 13.38
C GLN A 468 7.19 10.56 13.45
N HIS A 469 7.04 11.45 14.43
CA HIS A 469 8.00 12.53 14.70
C HIS A 469 8.91 12.13 15.87
N ASN A 470 10.23 12.33 15.73
CA ASN A 470 11.25 12.17 16.78
C ASN A 470 11.26 10.83 17.54
N ASN A 471 10.61 9.79 17.01
CA ASN A 471 10.54 8.46 17.62
C ASN A 471 11.67 7.56 17.11
N PRO A 472 12.37 6.78 17.97
CA PRO A 472 13.35 5.79 17.54
C PRO A 472 12.76 4.70 16.63
N TYR A 473 13.65 4.04 15.89
CA TYR A 473 13.32 2.99 14.91
C TYR A 473 12.43 1.88 15.47
N MET A 474 12.57 1.50 16.74
CA MET A 474 11.71 0.49 17.36
C MET A 474 10.22 0.82 17.26
N TYR A 475 9.86 2.11 17.28
CA TYR A 475 8.47 2.55 17.26
C TYR A 475 7.87 2.59 15.86
N ARG A 476 8.72 2.61 14.83
CA ARG A 476 8.39 2.70 13.41
C ARG A 476 8.46 1.35 12.70
N THR A 477 8.65 0.26 13.45
CA THR A 477 8.91 -1.06 12.90
C THR A 477 7.88 -2.07 13.39
N CYS A 478 7.27 -2.80 12.47
CA CYS A 478 6.53 -4.03 12.75
C CYS A 478 7.45 -5.23 12.48
N TYR A 479 7.96 -5.83 13.55
CA TYR A 479 8.87 -6.98 13.45
C TYR A 479 8.12 -8.28 13.10
N PRO A 480 8.82 -9.36 12.70
CA PRO A 480 8.18 -10.64 12.42
C PRO A 480 7.30 -11.16 13.56
N ASN A 481 6.09 -11.61 13.23
CA ASN A 481 5.06 -12.11 14.15
C ASN A 481 4.62 -11.07 15.19
N GLN A 482 4.74 -9.79 14.85
CA GLN A 482 4.38 -8.70 15.72
C GLN A 482 3.19 -7.91 15.16
N LYS A 483 2.55 -7.12 16.02
CA LYS A 483 1.30 -6.41 15.71
C LYS A 483 1.39 -4.91 15.90
N PHE A 484 0.70 -4.17 15.05
CA PHE A 484 0.35 -2.78 15.29
C PHE A 484 -1.15 -2.57 15.07
N SER A 485 -1.70 -1.52 15.67
CA SER A 485 -3.10 -1.15 15.46
C SER A 485 -3.30 0.34 15.30
N MET A 486 -4.46 0.65 14.76
CA MET A 486 -4.96 1.99 14.52
C MET A 486 -6.39 2.05 15.04
N THR A 487 -6.69 3.03 15.89
CA THR A 487 -8.01 3.17 16.51
C THR A 487 -8.50 4.60 16.41
N TYR A 488 -9.76 4.77 16.01
CA TYR A 488 -10.47 6.05 16.02
C TYR A 488 -11.53 6.02 17.12
N HIS A 489 -11.35 6.84 18.16
CA HIS A 489 -12.28 6.85 19.29
C HIS A 489 -13.51 7.69 19.02
N ASN A 490 -14.62 7.45 19.70
CA ASN A 490 -15.82 8.29 19.68
C ASN A 490 -16.52 8.41 18.32
N VAL A 491 -16.83 7.28 17.69
CA VAL A 491 -17.86 7.23 16.67
C VAL A 491 -19.21 7.28 17.39
N THR A 492 -20.02 8.32 17.15
CA THR A 492 -21.22 8.63 17.95
C THR A 492 -22.51 8.07 17.35
N GLY A 493 -23.46 7.62 18.21
CA GLY A 493 -24.91 7.81 18.00
C GLY A 493 -25.82 6.57 18.19
N PRO A 494 -26.79 6.57 19.14
CA PRO A 494 -27.70 5.45 19.48
C PRO A 494 -28.85 5.21 18.47
N GLY A 495 -28.62 5.53 17.20
CA GLY A 495 -29.61 5.40 16.13
C GLY A 495 -29.07 5.69 14.73
N GLN A 496 -27.75 5.92 14.62
CA GLN A 496 -27.07 6.09 13.35
C GLN A 496 -26.58 4.76 12.77
N TYR A 497 -26.64 3.64 13.51
CA TYR A 497 -26.13 2.34 13.07
C TYR A 497 -27.09 1.20 13.48
N ASP A 498 -28.34 1.26 13.05
CA ASP A 498 -29.35 0.19 13.27
C ASP A 498 -29.16 -1.00 12.29
N TRP A 499 -27.92 -1.28 11.91
CA TRP A 499 -27.54 -2.36 11.00
C TRP A 499 -26.64 -3.37 11.72
N PRO A 500 -26.49 -4.60 11.19
CA PRO A 500 -25.63 -5.59 11.82
C PRO A 500 -24.17 -5.11 11.89
N LEU A 501 -23.63 -5.02 13.10
CA LEU A 501 -22.24 -4.57 13.32
C LEU A 501 -21.21 -5.55 12.75
N THR A 502 -21.58 -6.83 12.64
CA THR A 502 -20.80 -7.86 11.94
C THR A 502 -20.60 -7.49 10.48
N ASP A 503 -21.65 -7.00 9.81
CA ASP A 503 -21.59 -6.57 8.42
C ASP A 503 -20.67 -5.36 8.26
N LEU A 504 -20.66 -4.46 9.25
CA LEU A 504 -19.79 -3.29 9.25
C LEU A 504 -18.32 -3.66 9.41
N VAL A 505 -17.96 -4.53 10.37
CA VAL A 505 -16.56 -4.97 10.51
C VAL A 505 -16.10 -5.79 9.31
N ASP A 506 -16.98 -6.60 8.71
CA ASP A 506 -16.69 -7.32 7.47
C ASP A 506 -16.42 -6.35 6.32
N VAL A 507 -17.22 -5.29 6.17
CA VAL A 507 -16.96 -4.23 5.19
C VAL A 507 -15.66 -3.48 5.47
N MET A 508 -15.37 -3.16 6.74
CA MET A 508 -14.11 -2.52 7.11
C MET A 508 -12.93 -3.35 6.66
N LEU A 509 -12.92 -4.65 6.97
CA LEU A 509 -11.81 -5.53 6.63
C LEU A 509 -11.76 -5.84 5.13
N ASP A 510 -12.91 -6.10 4.49
CA ASP A 510 -13.02 -6.39 3.06
C ASP A 510 -12.55 -5.20 2.21
N THR A 511 -12.80 -3.97 2.64
CA THR A 511 -12.37 -2.77 1.89
C THR A 511 -10.96 -2.33 2.24
N CYS A 512 -10.36 -2.86 3.30
CA CYS A 512 -9.06 -2.43 3.81
C CYS A 512 -7.90 -2.77 2.86
N HIS A 513 -6.98 -1.81 2.73
CA HIS A 513 -5.68 -2.00 2.10
C HIS A 513 -4.55 -1.37 2.93
N VAL A 514 -3.40 -2.04 2.98
CA VAL A 514 -2.16 -1.51 3.58
C VAL A 514 -1.07 -1.40 2.52
N GLU A 515 -0.64 -0.17 2.24
CA GLU A 515 0.43 0.14 1.30
C GLU A 515 1.70 0.57 2.05
N PHE A 516 2.68 -0.34 2.13
CA PHE A 516 4.05 -0.02 2.49
C PHE A 516 4.80 0.58 1.30
N ARG A 517 5.95 1.20 1.53
CA ARG A 517 6.83 1.60 0.43
C ARG A 517 7.84 0.49 0.14
N GLU A 518 8.08 0.20 -1.13
CA GLU A 518 9.21 -0.64 -1.57
C GLU A 518 10.53 0.13 -1.48
N GLN A 519 10.56 1.34 -2.05
CA GLN A 519 11.75 2.20 -2.10
C GLN A 519 11.77 3.22 -0.97
N MET A 520 12.71 3.05 -0.04
CA MET A 520 12.85 3.88 1.16
C MET A 520 13.92 4.98 1.05
N SER A 521 14.79 4.93 0.03
CA SER A 521 15.91 5.86 -0.14
C SER A 521 15.51 7.24 -0.71
N SER A 522 14.27 7.40 -1.19
CA SER A 522 13.75 8.71 -1.60
C SER A 522 13.00 9.36 -0.43
N ILE A 523 13.13 10.68 -0.33
CA ILE A 523 12.43 11.49 0.67
C ILE A 523 10.90 11.55 0.40
N ASP A 524 10.45 11.08 -0.77
CA ASP A 524 9.05 11.07 -1.24
C ASP A 524 8.21 9.92 -0.64
N GLN A 525 7.98 9.99 0.68
CA GLN A 525 7.17 9.05 1.49
C GLN A 525 5.74 8.83 0.96
N ASN A 526 5.53 7.85 0.07
CA ASN A 526 4.24 7.62 -0.61
C ASN A 526 3.65 8.94 -1.15
N THR A 527 4.50 9.91 -1.52
CA THR A 527 4.07 11.30 -1.69
C THR A 527 3.13 11.47 -2.88
N GLU A 528 3.32 10.69 -3.94
CA GLU A 528 2.40 10.65 -5.07
C GLU A 528 1.02 10.14 -4.66
N LEU A 529 0.97 9.08 -3.85
CA LEU A 529 -0.27 8.53 -3.32
C LEU A 529 -0.99 9.53 -2.40
N VAL A 530 -0.26 10.13 -1.45
CA VAL A 530 -0.77 11.18 -0.54
C VAL A 530 -1.29 12.38 -1.31
N ALA A 531 -0.58 12.82 -2.35
CA ALA A 531 -0.98 13.93 -3.19
C ALA A 531 -2.23 13.60 -4.02
N THR A 532 -2.29 12.38 -4.58
CA THR A 532 -3.42 11.87 -5.38
C THR A 532 -4.69 11.78 -4.56
N LEU A 533 -4.58 11.29 -3.33
CA LEU A 533 -5.69 11.19 -2.39
C LEU A 533 -6.11 12.54 -1.80
N ASP A 534 -5.40 13.63 -2.11
CA ASP A 534 -5.61 14.95 -1.52
C ASP A 534 -5.52 14.95 0.01
N MET A 535 -4.64 14.11 0.56
CA MET A 535 -4.35 14.03 2.00
C MET A 535 -3.50 15.23 2.43
N LYS A 536 -4.06 16.45 2.30
CA LYS A 536 -3.33 17.73 2.42
C LYS A 536 -3.40 18.35 3.82
N ASN A 537 -4.14 17.76 4.75
CA ASN A 537 -4.36 18.31 6.08
C ASN A 537 -3.78 17.40 7.16
N ARG A 538 -2.89 17.98 7.97
CA ARG A 538 -2.46 17.36 9.22
C ARG A 538 -3.49 17.66 10.30
N TYR A 539 -4.06 16.61 10.86
CA TYR A 539 -5.02 16.73 11.96
C TYR A 539 -4.26 16.83 13.27
N GLY A 540 -4.52 17.93 13.98
CA GLY A 540 -3.89 18.22 15.25
C GLY A 540 -4.41 17.33 16.35
N ASN A 541 -3.69 17.35 17.45
CA ASN A 541 -4.27 17.03 18.75
C ASN A 541 -4.98 18.27 19.28
#